data_AF-A0A645IXH9-F1
#
_entry.id   AF-A0A645IXH9-F1
#
_cell.length_a   1.000
_cell.length_b   1.000
_cell.length_c   1.000
_cell.angle_alpha   90.00
_cell.angle_beta   90.00
_cell.angle_gamma   90.00
#
_symmetry.space_group_name_H-M   'P 1'
#
loop_
_entity.id
_entity.type
_entity.pdbx_description
1 polymer ?
#
loop_
_entity_poly.entity_id
_entity_poly.type
_entity_poly.pdbx_seq_one_letter_code
_entity_poly.pdbx_strand_id
1 'polypeptide(L)'
;MGSGKKKWHIDYLRAQSHPIAVWGFDQTILQECKLADTMECLSMENIPRFGSSDCHCPSHLYFCESEGIVEAILANFEHALIFYAK
;
A
#
# COMPACT_ATOMS: atom_id res chain seq x y z
N MET A 1 -1.88 25.82 14.11
CA MET A 1 -2.01 24.38 13.80
C MET A 1 -3.28 24.19 12.99
N GLY A 2 -3.18 23.95 11.69
CA GLY A 2 -4.35 23.87 10.81
C GLY A 2 -5.12 22.57 11.05
N SER A 3 -6.41 22.68 11.34
CA SER A 3 -7.37 21.56 11.38
C SER A 3 -7.66 21.07 9.95
N GLY A 4 -6.69 20.45 9.31
CA GLY A 4 -6.84 19.88 7.98
C GLY A 4 -7.80 18.70 8.03
N LYS A 5 -8.99 18.84 7.43
CA LYS A 5 -9.88 17.70 7.17
C LYS A 5 -9.06 16.61 6.48
N LYS A 6 -9.08 15.38 6.99
CA LYS A 6 -8.48 14.22 6.34
C LYS A 6 -9.11 14.09 4.96
N LYS A 7 -8.30 14.09 3.90
CA LYS A 7 -8.78 14.06 2.50
C LYS A 7 -8.55 12.70 1.86
N TRP A 8 -7.45 12.05 2.22
CA TRP A 8 -7.03 10.78 1.62
C TRP A 8 -7.16 9.65 2.62
N HIS A 9 -7.38 8.43 2.14
CA HIS A 9 -7.42 7.23 2.98
C HIS A 9 -6.15 7.11 3.86
N ILE A 10 -4.97 7.45 3.31
CA ILE A 10 -3.70 7.44 4.03
C ILE A 10 -3.63 8.47 5.17
N ASP A 11 -4.36 9.60 5.11
CA ASP A 11 -4.37 10.60 6.20
C ASP A 11 -4.97 10.04 7.50
N TYR A 12 -5.86 9.06 7.38
CA TYR A 12 -6.42 8.36 8.54
C TYR A 12 -5.39 7.46 9.20
N LEU A 13 -4.57 6.76 8.40
CA LEU A 13 -3.50 5.89 8.88
C LEU A 13 -2.36 6.72 9.49
N ARG A 14 -1.96 7.83 8.85
CA ARG A 14 -0.91 8.74 9.34
C ARG A 14 -1.18 9.37 10.71
N ALA A 15 -2.44 9.36 11.17
CA ALA A 15 -2.78 9.81 12.51
C ALA A 15 -2.45 8.77 13.60
N GLN A 16 -2.24 7.52 13.23
CA GLN A 16 -2.01 6.38 14.13
C GLN A 16 -0.66 5.70 13.88
N SER A 17 -0.05 5.92 12.72
CA SER A 17 1.24 5.33 12.34
C SER A 17 2.08 6.31 11.52
N HIS A 18 3.36 6.00 11.38
CA HIS A 18 4.31 6.77 10.57
C HIS A 18 4.82 5.89 9.43
N PRO A 19 4.89 6.39 8.18
CA PRO A 19 5.48 5.64 7.07
C PRO A 19 6.96 5.38 7.31
N ILE A 20 7.38 4.12 7.18
CA ILE A 20 8.79 3.73 7.25
C ILE A 20 9.44 3.69 5.86
N ALA A 21 8.66 3.42 4.82
CA ALA A 21 9.13 3.37 3.44
C ALA A 21 8.01 3.76 2.46
N VAL A 22 8.41 4.31 1.30
CA VAL A 22 7.50 4.65 0.20
C VAL A 22 8.16 4.23 -1.11
N TRP A 23 7.45 3.39 -1.86
CA TRP A 23 7.82 2.98 -3.21
C TRP A 23 6.95 3.69 -4.23
N GLY A 24 7.60 4.23 -5.26
CA GLY A 24 6.96 4.76 -6.44
C GLY A 24 6.94 3.74 -7.55
N PHE A 25 5.81 3.63 -8.21
CA PHE A 25 5.61 2.80 -9.39
C PHE A 25 5.38 3.70 -10.60
N ASP A 26 5.70 3.25 -11.80
CA ASP A 26 5.24 3.97 -12.99
C ASP A 26 3.71 4.03 -12.96
N GLN A 27 3.15 5.18 -13.34
CA GLN A 27 1.78 5.59 -12.97
C GLN A 27 0.68 4.85 -13.76
N THR A 28 0.64 3.53 -13.68
CA THR A 28 -0.48 2.74 -14.18
C THR A 28 -1.20 2.09 -13.00
N ILE A 29 -2.52 2.31 -12.91
CA ILE A 29 -3.43 1.64 -11.97
C ILE A 29 -3.31 0.10 -12.02
N LEU A 30 -2.75 -0.42 -13.12
CA LEU A 30 -2.40 -1.82 -13.29
C LEU A 30 -1.38 -2.31 -12.25
N GLN A 31 -0.41 -1.50 -11.82
CA GLN A 31 0.59 -1.95 -10.85
C GLN A 31 0.01 -2.09 -9.44
N GLU A 32 -0.82 -1.14 -9.02
CA GLU A 32 -1.55 -1.21 -7.73
C GLU A 32 -2.46 -2.44 -7.66
N CYS A 33 -3.26 -2.68 -8.70
CA CYS A 33 -4.14 -3.84 -8.74
C CYS A 33 -3.36 -5.18 -8.79
N LYS A 34 -2.22 -5.22 -9.49
CA LYS A 34 -1.34 -6.42 -9.53
C LYS A 34 -0.69 -6.69 -8.18
N LEU A 35 -0.30 -5.66 -7.44
CA LEU A 35 0.19 -5.81 -6.08
C LEU A 35 -0.89 -6.41 -5.18
N ALA A 36 -2.11 -5.87 -5.24
CA ALA A 36 -3.24 -6.40 -4.50
C ALA A 36 -3.52 -7.87 -4.85
N ASP A 37 -3.55 -8.23 -6.13
CA ASP A 37 -3.72 -9.61 -6.59
C ASP A 37 -2.64 -10.55 -6.03
N THR A 38 -1.38 -10.11 -6.02
CA THR A 38 -0.28 -10.88 -5.42
C THR A 38 -0.50 -11.11 -3.92
N MET A 39 -0.97 -10.09 -3.20
CA MET A 39 -1.25 -10.18 -1.76
C MET A 39 -2.44 -11.11 -1.47
N GLU A 40 -3.47 -11.10 -2.32
CA GLU A 40 -4.60 -12.03 -2.26
C GLU A 40 -4.16 -13.48 -2.53
N CYS A 41 -3.32 -13.71 -3.53
CA CYS A 41 -2.75 -15.04 -3.80
C CYS A 41 -1.95 -15.59 -2.61
N LEU A 42 -1.31 -14.71 -1.84
CA LEU A 42 -0.61 -15.05 -0.60
C LEU A 42 -1.54 -15.18 0.61
N SER A 43 -2.86 -15.00 0.44
CA SER A 43 -3.86 -15.04 1.51
C SER A 43 -3.55 -14.08 2.66
N MET A 44 -2.98 -12.92 2.34
CA MET A 44 -2.64 -11.90 3.35
C MET A 44 -3.90 -11.28 3.95
N GLU A 45 -3.89 -11.06 5.26
CA GLU A 45 -4.97 -10.33 5.93
C GLU A 45 -5.05 -8.89 5.40
N ASN A 46 -6.27 -8.38 5.22
CA ASN A 46 -6.49 -7.07 4.64
C ASN A 46 -7.67 -6.34 5.28
N ILE A 47 -7.77 -5.04 5.02
CA ILE A 47 -8.95 -4.24 5.37
C ILE A 47 -9.88 -4.16 4.16
N PRO A 48 -11.04 -4.82 4.17
CA PRO A 48 -11.90 -4.90 3.00
C PRO A 48 -12.26 -3.52 2.43
N ARG A 49 -12.18 -3.41 1.11
CA ARG A 49 -12.53 -2.23 0.30
C ARG A 49 -11.74 -0.95 0.60
N PHE A 50 -10.65 -1.02 1.35
CA PHE A 50 -9.79 0.14 1.59
C PHE A 50 -9.05 0.51 0.30
N GLY A 51 -9.19 1.75 -0.17
CA GLY A 51 -8.47 2.24 -1.35
C GLY A 51 -8.94 1.68 -2.70
N SER A 52 -9.88 0.71 -2.74
CA SER A 52 -10.36 0.06 -3.96
C SER A 52 -11.75 0.53 -4.41
N SER A 53 -11.99 1.85 -4.40
CA SER A 53 -13.29 2.42 -4.79
C SER A 53 -13.51 2.47 -6.31
N ASP A 54 -12.43 2.55 -7.08
CA ASP A 54 -12.39 2.68 -8.54
C ASP A 54 -11.92 1.39 -9.25
N CYS A 55 -11.69 0.31 -8.50
CA CYS A 55 -11.34 -1.01 -9.02
C CYS A 55 -12.13 -2.13 -8.31
N HIS A 56 -11.89 -3.38 -8.72
CA HIS A 56 -12.55 -4.57 -8.16
C HIS A 56 -11.70 -5.31 -7.11
N CYS A 57 -10.55 -4.76 -6.71
CA CYS A 57 -9.67 -5.39 -5.74
C CYS A 57 -10.37 -5.55 -4.38
N PRO A 58 -10.16 -6.67 -3.67
CA PRO A 58 -10.73 -6.86 -2.34
C PRO A 58 -10.26 -5.80 -1.35
N SER A 59 -9.00 -5.35 -1.45
CA SER A 59 -8.42 -4.25 -0.68
C SER A 59 -7.17 -3.68 -1.39
N HIS A 60 -6.71 -2.50 -0.99
CA HIS A 60 -5.37 -1.97 -1.24
C HIS A 60 -4.61 -1.68 0.08
N LEU A 61 -5.07 -2.25 1.21
CA LEU A 61 -4.39 -2.18 2.50
C LEU A 61 -4.30 -3.58 3.12
N TYR A 62 -3.08 -4.08 3.19
CA TYR A 62 -2.75 -5.43 3.63
C TYR A 62 -1.85 -5.39 4.86
N PHE A 63 -2.01 -6.38 5.73
CA PHE A 63 -1.12 -6.63 6.85
C PHE A 63 -0.01 -7.58 6.41
N CYS A 64 1.21 -7.24 6.77
CA CYS A 64 2.38 -8.06 6.50
C CYS A 64 3.12 -8.33 7.80
N GLU A 65 3.48 -9.59 8.03
CA GLU A 65 4.15 -10.02 9.27
C GLU A 65 5.63 -9.64 9.33
N SER A 66 6.26 -9.37 8.18
CA SER A 66 7.68 -9.01 8.12
C SER A 66 8.04 -8.17 6.90
N GLU A 67 9.07 -7.34 7.05
CA GLU A 67 9.65 -6.55 5.95
C GLU A 67 10.21 -7.43 4.83
N GLY A 68 10.76 -8.61 5.15
CA GLY A 68 11.32 -9.52 4.14
C GLY A 68 10.30 -10.03 3.12
N ILE A 69 9.03 -10.18 3.52
CA ILE A 69 7.94 -10.51 2.59
C ILE A 69 7.67 -9.33 1.65
N VAL A 70 7.69 -8.10 2.17
CA VAL A 70 7.50 -6.89 1.37
C VAL A 70 8.60 -6.79 0.31
N GLU A 71 9.86 -6.99 0.70
CA GLU A 71 10.99 -7.02 -0.23
C GLU A 71 10.84 -8.10 -1.31
N ALA A 72 10.43 -9.31 -0.92
CA ALA A 72 10.22 -10.42 -1.85
C ALA A 72 9.09 -10.13 -2.86
N ILE A 73 7.99 -9.51 -2.42
CA ILE A 73 6.90 -9.09 -3.32
C ILE A 73 7.43 -8.06 -4.30
N LEU A 74 8.04 -7.00 -3.77
CA LEU A 74 8.52 -5.84 -4.56
C LEU A 74 9.57 -6.22 -5.59
N ALA A 75 10.40 -7.23 -5.35
CA ALA A 75 11.37 -7.74 -6.31
C ALA A 75 10.78 -8.18 -7.67
N ASN A 76 9.46 -8.40 -7.73
CA ASN A 76 8.74 -8.76 -8.96
C ASN A 76 8.15 -7.55 -9.71
N PHE A 77 8.38 -6.33 -9.23
CA PHE A 77 7.82 -5.10 -9.77
C PHE A 77 8.92 -4.10 -10.09
N GLU A 78 8.77 -3.38 -11.20
CA GLU A 78 9.61 -2.22 -11.47
C GLU A 78 9.15 -1.06 -10.58
N HIS A 79 10.00 -0.68 -9.63
CA HIS A 79 9.70 0.37 -8.67
C HIS A 79 10.94 1.20 -8.34
N ALA A 80 10.71 2.39 -7.79
CA ALA A 80 11.74 3.22 -7.20
C ALA A 80 11.46 3.42 -5.71
N LEU A 81 12.46 3.22 -4.86
CA LEU A 81 12.36 3.64 -3.47
C LEU A 81 12.43 5.18 -3.42
N ILE A 82 11.33 5.83 -3.05
CA ILE A 82 11.23 7.29 -2.97
C ILE A 82 11.70 7.77 -1.59
N PHE A 83 11.37 7.02 -0.54
CA PHE A 83 11.66 7.40 0.83
C PHE A 83 11.85 6.16 1.69
N TYR A 84 12.84 6.21 2.58
CA TYR A 84 13.06 5.22 3.63
C TYR A 84 13.46 5.97 4.91
N ALA A 85 12.59 5.93 5.92
CA ALA A 85 12.89 6.46 7.24
C ALA A 85 13.64 5.39 8.03
N LYS A 86 14.87 5.73 8.45
CA LYS A 86 15.55 5.02 9.53
C LYS A 86 14.96 5.39 10.89
#